data_AF-A0A496U3I9-F1
#
_entry.id   AF-A0A496U3I9-F1
#
_cell.length_a   1.000
_cell.length_b   1.000
_cell.length_c   1.000
_cell.angle_alpha   90.00
_cell.angle_beta   90.00
_cell.angle_gamma   90.00
#
_symmetry.space_group_name_H-M   'P 1'
#
loop_
_entity.id
_entity.type
_entity.pdbx_description
1 polymer ?
#
loop_
_entity_poly.entity_id
_entity_poly.type
_entity_poly.pdbx_seq_one_letter_code
_entity_poly.pdbx_strand_id
1 'polypeptide(L)'
;TYPVFLLAEVSLIISFALLFTTLSTKSIISILSTVGVYFIGHSLDEVKEFLLGGYAQEIPLFSKILVKGAWYIFPNLSLFDVKLRMVYNLQFSFKESLMIVTYGIVYTIAVLVITCALFERKEIL
;
A
#
# COMPACT_ATOMS: atom_id res chain seq x y z
N THR A 1 -15.06 11.92 10.12
CA THR A 1 -14.23 11.73 8.91
C THR A 1 -13.18 10.65 9.07
N TYR A 2 -12.47 10.59 10.21
CA TYR A 2 -11.46 9.55 10.51
C TYR A 2 -11.80 8.10 10.11
N PRO A 3 -12.98 7.52 10.45
CA PRO A 3 -13.25 6.11 10.18
C PRO A 3 -13.25 5.75 8.67
N VAL A 4 -13.51 6.72 7.79
CA VAL A 4 -13.54 6.47 6.34
C VAL A 4 -12.15 6.14 5.79
N PHE A 5 -11.10 6.80 6.29
CA PHE A 5 -9.72 6.50 5.89
C PHE A 5 -9.27 5.12 6.35
N LEU A 6 -9.61 4.77 7.60
CA LEU A 6 -9.31 3.45 8.14
C LEU A 6 -10.02 2.35 7.35
N LEU A 7 -11.29 2.55 6.98
CA LEU A 7 -12.02 1.61 6.16
C LEU A 7 -11.37 1.43 4.77
N ALA A 8 -10.92 2.53 4.14
CA ALA A 8 -10.24 2.46 2.85
C ALA A 8 -8.89 1.72 2.96
N GLU A 9 -8.10 2.00 4.00
CA GLU A 9 -6.83 1.33 4.28
C GLU A 9 -7.02 -0.18 4.51
N VAL A 10 -7.95 -0.55 5.39
CA VAL A 10 -8.25 -1.96 5.70
C VAL A 10 -8.78 -2.69 4.47
N SER A 11 -9.66 -2.06 3.68
CA SER A 11 -10.18 -2.64 2.44
C SER A 11 -9.07 -2.94 1.44
N LEU A 12 -8.10 -2.02 1.32
CA LEU A 12 -6.94 -2.20 0.46
C LEU A 12 -6.06 -3.34 0.95
N ILE A 13 -5.77 -3.42 2.26
CA ILE A 13 -4.99 -4.51 2.85
C ILE A 13 -5.68 -5.86 2.62
N ILE A 14 -7.00 -5.92 2.80
CA ILE A 14 -7.80 -7.13 2.55
C ILE A 14 -7.70 -7.55 1.08
N SER A 15 -7.74 -6.61 0.13
CA SER A 15 -7.59 -6.94 -1.29
C SER A 15 -6.23 -7.59 -1.60
N PHE A 16 -5.14 -7.12 -0.99
CA PHE A 16 -3.82 -7.76 -1.09
C PHE A 16 -3.78 -9.12 -0.39
N ALA A 17 -4.45 -9.28 0.75
CA ALA A 17 -4.56 -10.56 1.42
C ALA A 17 -5.25 -11.61 0.54
N LEU A 18 -6.32 -11.21 -0.16
CA LEU A 18 -7.02 -12.08 -1.12
C LEU A 18 -6.14 -12.40 -2.33
N LEU A 19 -5.41 -11.41 -2.87
CA LEU A 19 -4.45 -11.61 -3.96
C LEU A 19 -3.40 -12.67 -3.59
N PHE A 20 -2.74 -12.51 -2.43
CA PHE A 20 -1.69 -13.44 -2.01
C PHE A 20 -2.22 -14.81 -1.62
N THR A 21 -3.45 -14.88 -1.11
CA THR A 21 -4.12 -16.16 -0.83
C THR A 21 -4.41 -16.91 -2.13
N THR A 22 -4.81 -16.17 -3.18
CA THR A 22 -5.02 -16.75 -4.51
C THR A 22 -3.71 -17.21 -5.13
N LEU A 23 -2.60 -16.49 -4.91
CA LEU A 23 -1.29 -16.86 -5.48
C LEU A 23 -0.59 -17.99 -4.72
N SER A 24 -0.66 -17.99 -3.38
CA SER A 24 0.14 -18.86 -2.53
C SER A 24 -0.50 -20.22 -2.28
N THR A 25 0.29 -21.30 -2.37
CA THR A 25 -0.18 -22.66 -2.03
C THR A 25 -0.27 -22.90 -0.52
N LYS A 26 0.44 -22.11 0.30
CA LYS A 26 0.45 -22.22 1.77
C LYS A 26 -0.04 -20.92 2.40
N SER A 27 -0.95 -21.02 3.36
CA SER A 27 -1.55 -19.87 4.05
C SER A 27 -0.51 -18.99 4.77
N ILE A 28 0.56 -19.59 5.29
CA ILE A 28 1.62 -18.84 6.01
C ILE A 28 2.33 -17.83 5.11
N ILE A 29 2.54 -18.17 3.83
CA ILE A 29 3.22 -17.29 2.86
C ILE A 29 2.31 -16.10 2.55
N SER A 30 1.01 -16.36 2.35
CA SER A 30 0.02 -15.30 2.13
C SER A 30 -0.03 -14.31 3.29
N ILE A 31 -0.04 -14.80 4.53
CA ILE A 31 -0.05 -13.95 5.73
C ILE A 31 1.23 -13.10 5.80
N LEU A 32 2.40 -13.73 5.66
CA LEU A 32 3.68 -13.01 5.73
C LEU A 32 3.81 -11.96 4.61
N SER A 33 3.37 -12.28 3.40
CA SER A 33 3.35 -11.33 2.27
C SER A 33 2.42 -10.15 2.57
N THR A 34 1.22 -10.40 3.11
CA THR A 34 0.27 -9.34 3.47
C THR A 34 0.83 -8.41 4.55
N VAL A 35 1.44 -8.98 5.59
CA VAL A 35 2.12 -8.21 6.64
C VAL A 35 3.28 -7.42 6.05
N GLY A 36 4.05 -8.01 5.13
CA GLY A 36 5.09 -7.31 4.39
C GLY A 36 4.56 -6.09 3.63
N VAL A 37 3.43 -6.21 2.92
CA VAL A 37 2.80 -5.07 2.22
C VAL A 37 2.37 -3.98 3.18
N TYR A 38 1.84 -4.34 4.35
CA TYR A 38 1.47 -3.37 5.37
C TYR A 38 2.69 -2.55 5.83
N PHE A 39 3.79 -3.21 6.21
CA PHE A 39 5.01 -2.52 6.63
C PHE A 39 5.63 -1.69 5.52
N ILE A 40 5.79 -2.27 4.32
CA ILE A 40 6.37 -1.56 3.18
C ILE A 40 5.52 -0.32 2.87
N GLY A 41 4.20 -0.48 2.77
CA GLY A 41 3.28 0.60 2.44
C GLY A 41 3.32 1.76 3.43
N HIS A 42 3.57 1.51 4.71
CA HIS A 42 3.67 2.55 5.74
C HIS A 42 5.06 3.21 5.81
N SER A 43 6.11 2.50 5.37
CA SER A 43 7.48 3.03 5.34
C SER A 43 7.85 3.69 4.01
N LEU A 44 7.00 3.62 2.97
CA LEU A 44 7.30 4.16 1.64
C LEU A 44 7.66 5.65 1.64
N ASP A 45 6.95 6.47 2.42
CA ASP A 45 7.22 7.91 2.50
C ASP A 45 8.55 8.20 3.20
N GLU A 46 8.82 7.56 4.33
CA GLU A 46 10.07 7.72 5.09
C GLU A 46 11.29 7.31 4.26
N VAL A 47 11.20 6.19 3.56
CA VAL A 47 12.30 5.69 2.71
C VAL A 47 12.49 6.61 1.50
N LYS A 48 11.41 7.14 0.91
CA LYS A 48 11.50 8.12 -0.18
C LYS A 48 12.15 9.41 0.28
N GLU A 49 11.78 9.91 1.46
CA GLU A 49 12.39 11.11 2.05
C GLU A 49 13.87 10.90 2.34
N PHE A 50 14.23 9.74 2.92
CA PHE A 50 15.62 9.36 3.15
C PHE A 50 16.44 9.31 1.84
N LEU A 51 15.84 8.81 0.76
CA LEU A 51 16.50 8.73 -0.55
C LEU A 51 16.67 10.10 -1.23
N LEU A 52 15.71 11.01 -1.07
CA LEU A 52 15.74 12.34 -1.69
C LEU A 52 16.49 13.38 -0.85
N GLY A 53 16.53 13.20 0.47
CA GLY A 53 17.10 14.13 1.46
C GLY A 53 18.63 14.20 1.49
N GLY A 54 19.33 13.67 0.49
CA GLY A 54 20.79 13.81 0.36
C GLY A 54 21.64 12.76 1.08
N TYR A 55 21.06 11.94 1.96
CA TYR A 55 21.74 10.79 2.60
C TYR A 55 21.99 9.61 1.64
N ALA A 56 21.44 9.67 0.43
CA ALA A 56 21.53 8.60 -0.57
C ALA A 56 22.85 8.54 -1.36
N GLN A 57 23.83 9.36 -1.02
CA GLN A 57 25.14 9.41 -1.70
C GLN A 57 25.87 8.06 -1.59
N GLU A 58 25.72 7.33 -0.48
CA GLU A 58 26.40 6.05 -0.23
C GLU A 58 25.54 4.80 -0.44
N ILE A 59 24.28 4.98 -0.86
CA ILE A 59 23.36 3.84 -0.99
C ILE A 59 23.66 3.08 -2.29
N PRO A 60 23.85 1.75 -2.22
CA PRO A 60 24.08 0.91 -3.39
C PRO A 60 23.00 1.10 -4.46
N LEU A 61 23.41 1.08 -5.73
CA LEU A 61 22.50 1.27 -6.88
C LEU A 61 21.33 0.26 -6.84
N PHE A 62 21.61 -0.97 -6.40
CA PHE A 62 20.63 -2.04 -6.25
C PHE A 62 19.51 -1.68 -5.26
N SER A 63 19.85 -1.09 -4.11
CA SER A 63 18.86 -0.68 -3.11
C SER A 63 17.97 0.46 -3.64
N LYS A 64 18.52 1.40 -4.42
CA LYS A 64 17.73 2.46 -5.07
C LYS A 64 16.71 1.89 -6.05
N ILE A 65 17.09 0.87 -6.82
CA ILE A 65 16.20 0.19 -7.77
C ILE A 65 15.10 -0.56 -7.04
N LEU A 66 15.44 -1.29 -5.97
CA LEU A 66 14.46 -2.01 -5.15
C LEU A 66 13.42 -1.07 -4.55
N VAL A 67 13.86 0.05 -3.95
CA VAL A 67 12.92 1.02 -3.37
C VAL A 67 12.03 1.65 -4.45
N LYS A 68 12.60 2.01 -5.60
CA LYS A 68 11.82 2.57 -6.71
C LYS A 68 10.79 1.56 -7.24
N GLY A 69 11.15 0.29 -7.31
CA GLY A 69 10.24 -0.80 -7.65
C GLY A 69 9.13 -0.96 -6.61
N ALA A 70 9.48 -0.98 -5.34
CA ALA A 70 8.52 -1.06 -4.24
C ALA A 70 7.54 0.12 -4.25
N TRP A 71 8.01 1.33 -4.54
CA TRP A 71 7.16 2.52 -4.63
C TRP A 71 6.12 2.46 -5.76
N TYR A 72 6.44 1.76 -6.85
CA TYR A 72 5.50 1.60 -7.98
C TYR A 72 4.54 0.43 -7.77
N ILE A 73 4.99 -0.63 -7.10
CA ILE A 73 4.22 -1.86 -6.90
C ILE A 73 3.29 -1.74 -5.70
N PHE A 74 3.79 -1.20 -4.58
CA PHE A 74 3.04 -1.16 -3.33
C PHE A 74 2.33 0.19 -3.17
N PRO A 75 1.06 0.18 -2.73
CA PRO A 75 0.38 1.42 -2.41
C PRO A 75 1.01 2.07 -1.19
N ASN A 76 1.13 3.40 -1.24
CA ASN A 76 1.48 4.17 -0.06
C ASN A 76 0.31 4.18 0.95
N LEU A 77 0.49 3.49 2.08
CA LEU A 77 -0.49 3.39 3.16
C LEU A 77 -0.38 4.56 4.16
N SER A 78 0.77 5.23 4.23
CA SER A 78 1.00 6.40 5.09
C SER A 78 0.08 7.58 4.75
N LEU A 79 -0.47 7.61 3.54
CA LEU A 79 -1.50 8.57 3.12
C LEU A 79 -2.82 8.44 3.90
N PHE A 80 -3.14 7.24 4.41
CA PHE A 80 -4.34 7.00 5.20
C PHE A 80 -4.16 7.33 6.69
N ASP A 81 -2.92 7.55 7.15
CA ASP A 81 -2.63 7.97 8.52
C ASP A 81 -2.93 9.45 8.76
N VAL A 82 -4.22 9.76 8.76
CA VAL A 82 -4.74 11.11 9.03
C VAL A 82 -4.73 11.40 10.54
N LYS A 83 -4.52 10.39 11.41
CA LYS A 83 -4.50 10.58 12.88
C LYS A 83 -3.39 11.52 13.28
N LEU A 84 -2.19 11.29 12.78
CA LEU A 84 -1.02 12.13 13.06
C LEU A 84 -1.31 13.58 12.65
N ARG A 85 -1.87 13.80 11.46
CA ARG A 85 -2.15 15.15 10.94
C ARG A 85 -3.24 15.89 11.72
N MET A 86 -4.27 15.17 12.19
CA MET A 86 -5.33 15.74 13.03
C MET A 86 -4.83 16.15 14.41
N VAL A 87 -3.89 15.40 15.01
CA VAL A 87 -3.27 15.76 16.29
C VAL A 87 -2.43 17.03 16.18
N TYR A 88 -1.72 17.22 15.07
CA TYR A 88 -0.94 18.43 14.80
C TYR A 88 -1.76 19.62 14.28
N ASN A 89 -3.09 19.51 14.25
CA ASN A 89 -4.02 20.59 13.88
C ASN A 89 -3.77 21.19 12.47
N LEU A 90 -3.19 20.42 11.55
CA LEU A 90 -3.08 20.84 10.16
C LEU A 90 -4.48 20.90 9.56
N GLN A 91 -4.85 22.06 9.00
CA GLN A 91 -6.14 22.23 8.34
C GLN A 91 -6.27 21.24 7.20
N PHE A 92 -7.17 20.29 7.37
CA PHE A 92 -7.38 19.21 6.41
C PHE A 92 -8.40 19.66 5.37
N SER A 93 -7.96 19.86 4.12
CA SER A 93 -8.87 20.29 3.06
C SER A 93 -9.79 19.15 2.66
N PHE A 94 -11.08 19.43 2.46
CA PHE A 94 -12.04 18.44 1.96
C PHE A 94 -11.60 17.82 0.62
N LYS A 95 -10.88 18.58 -0.20
CA LYS A 95 -10.31 18.10 -1.46
C LYS A 95 -9.25 17.01 -1.27
N GLU A 96 -8.37 17.17 -0.28
CA GLU A 96 -7.32 16.20 0.04
C GLU A 96 -7.93 14.91 0.60
N SER A 97 -8.94 15.05 1.47
CA SER A 97 -9.76 13.93 1.96
C SER A 97 -10.30 13.09 0.80
N LEU A 98 -10.90 13.74 -0.18
CA LEU A 98 -11.54 13.07 -1.31
C LEU A 98 -10.50 12.36 -2.19
N MET A 99 -9.33 12.99 -2.39
CA MET A 99 -8.23 12.41 -3.16
C MET A 99 -7.70 11.12 -2.50
N ILE A 100 -7.48 11.11 -1.20
CA ILE A 100 -6.96 9.93 -0.47
C ILE A 100 -7.97 8.78 -0.53
N VAL A 101 -9.25 9.06 -0.30
CA VAL A 101 -10.30 8.03 -0.36
C VAL A 101 -10.44 7.46 -1.77
N THR A 102 -10.46 8.32 -2.79
CA THR A 102 -10.54 7.90 -4.20
C THR A 102 -9.32 7.07 -4.59
N TYR A 103 -8.12 7.48 -4.16
CA TYR A 103 -6.89 6.72 -4.35
C TYR A 103 -7.01 5.29 -3.78
N GLY A 104 -7.48 5.14 -2.53
CA GLY A 104 -7.68 3.84 -1.91
C GLY A 104 -8.69 2.95 -2.63
N ILE A 105 -9.82 3.53 -3.06
CA ILE A 105 -10.86 2.80 -3.80
C ILE A 105 -10.31 2.30 -5.14
N VAL A 106 -9.65 3.17 -5.91
CA VAL A 106 -9.08 2.81 -7.23
C VAL A 106 -8.05 1.70 -7.09
N TYR A 107 -7.14 1.80 -6.10
CA TYR A 107 -6.14 0.77 -5.85
C TYR A 107 -6.79 -0.56 -5.42
N THR A 108 -7.80 -0.51 -4.55
CA THR A 108 -8.53 -1.70 -4.10
C THR A 108 -9.19 -2.41 -5.27
N ILE A 109 -9.89 -1.67 -6.14
CA ILE A 109 -10.54 -2.23 -7.33
C ILE A 109 -9.49 -2.86 -8.25
N ALA A 110 -8.38 -2.18 -8.51
CA ALA A 110 -7.32 -2.70 -9.37
C ALA A 110 -6.76 -4.03 -8.85
N VAL A 111 -6.48 -4.12 -7.54
CA VAL A 111 -5.97 -5.34 -6.90
C VAL A 111 -7.00 -6.46 -6.93
N LEU A 112 -8.27 -6.16 -6.69
CA LEU A 112 -9.35 -7.15 -6.76
C LEU A 112 -9.55 -7.68 -8.18
N VAL A 113 -9.48 -6.82 -9.21
CA VAL A 113 -9.56 -7.24 -10.62
C VAL A 113 -8.44 -8.23 -10.95
N ILE A 114 -7.21 -7.93 -10.51
CA ILE A 114 -6.06 -8.86 -10.68
C ILE A 114 -6.32 -10.16 -9.92
N THR A 115 -6.86 -10.08 -8.71
CA THR A 115 -7.19 -11.24 -7.88
C THR A 115 -8.20 -12.15 -8.58
N CYS A 116 -9.31 -11.60 -9.09
CA CYS A 116 -10.30 -12.33 -9.86
C CYS A 116 -9.69 -12.98 -11.12
N ALA A 117 -8.89 -12.24 -11.88
CA ALA A 117 -8.25 -12.77 -13.08
C ALA A 117 -7.28 -13.93 -12.80
N LEU A 118 -6.59 -13.90 -11.65
CA LEU A 118 -5.73 -15.01 -11.20
C LEU A 118 -6.54 -16.21 -10.70
N PHE A 119 -7.68 -15.94 -10.05
CA PHE A 119 -8.57 -16.98 -9.55
C PHE A 119 -9.21 -17.78 -10.68
N GLU A 120 -9.75 -17.11 -11.70
CA GLU A 120 -10.32 -17.76 -12.89
C GLU A 120 -9.31 -18.70 -13.58
N ARG A 121 -8.04 -18.29 -13.68
CA ARG A 121 -6.99 -19.14 -14.28
C ARG A 121 -6.68 -20.39 -13.47
N LYS A 122 -6.87 -20.36 -12.15
CA LYS A 122 -6.66 -21.53 -11.28
C LYS A 122 -7.80 -22.54 -11.36
N GLU A 123 -9.04 -22.10 -11.55
CA GLU A 123 -10.18 -23.02 -11.66
C GLU A 123 -10.23 -23.77 -13.00
N ILE A 124 -9.55 -23.25 -14.03
CA ILE A 124 -9.52 -23.84 -15.38
C ILE A 124 -8.39 -24.90 -15.53
N LEU A 125 -7.44 -24.97 -14.59
CA LEU A 125 -6.28 -25.89 -14.58
C LEU A 125 -6.54 -27.13 -13.71
#